data_AF-A0ABD2Y1W7-F1
#
_entry.id   AF-A0ABD2Y1W7-F1
#
_cell.length_a   1.000
_cell.length_b   1.000
_cell.length_c   1.000
_cell.angle_alpha   90.00
_cell.angle_beta   90.00
_cell.angle_gamma   90.00
#
_symmetry.space_group_name_H-M   'P 1'
#
loop_
_entity.id
_entity.type
_entity.pdbx_description
1 polymer ?
#
loop_
_entity_poly.entity_id
_entity_poly.type
_entity_poly.pdbx_seq_one_letter_code
_entity_poly.pdbx_strand_id
1 'polypeptide(L)'
;MKSQPFLHWRDHFLFCAKAICKAHAEIGEIKGHYLNATAGGLTANTILAHYCRDNGLLLHIHCAMHAVIDRLKNHGMHFRVLGKVLCLSGGDHIHVVVVFISLKIGSIYQVFCLASGGAIVNRVAHNEGRYLAAEGNEIIREASKWSPELAAACEVWKAIRFNFKAVDTLDPS
;
A
#
# COMPACT_ATOMS: atom_id res chain seq x y z
N MET A 1 0.50 -21.39 -7.33
CA MET A 1 0.91 -19.97 -7.54
C MET A 1 0.50 -19.55 -8.94
N LYS A 2 0.16 -18.27 -9.15
CA LYS A 2 -0.19 -17.78 -10.49
C LYS A 2 1.06 -17.81 -11.38
N SER A 3 0.92 -18.34 -12.59
CA SER A 3 1.97 -18.47 -13.59
C SER A 3 1.36 -18.15 -14.95
N GLN A 4 2.05 -17.40 -15.80
CA GLN A 4 1.56 -17.02 -17.13
C GLN A 4 2.57 -17.44 -18.20
N PRO A 5 2.16 -17.62 -19.48
CA PRO A 5 3.07 -18.05 -20.54
C PRO A 5 4.33 -17.19 -20.68
N PHE A 6 4.23 -15.88 -20.43
CA PHE A 6 5.34 -14.94 -20.55
C PHE A 6 6.24 -14.85 -19.32
N LEU A 7 5.82 -15.38 -18.17
CA LEU A 7 6.62 -15.37 -16.94
C LEU A 7 6.17 -16.47 -16.00
N HIS A 8 7.02 -17.48 -15.85
CA HIS A 8 6.75 -18.60 -14.97
C HIS A 8 7.05 -18.22 -13.52
N TRP A 9 6.21 -18.68 -12.59
CA TRP A 9 6.31 -18.28 -11.18
C TRP A 9 7.68 -18.62 -10.56
N ARG A 10 8.26 -19.77 -10.92
CA ARG A 10 9.54 -20.24 -10.36
C ARG A 10 10.68 -19.31 -10.78
N ASP A 11 10.71 -18.90 -12.03
CA ASP A 11 11.73 -17.99 -12.54
C ASP A 11 11.60 -16.62 -11.87
N HIS A 12 10.38 -16.11 -11.76
CA HIS A 12 10.10 -14.85 -11.05
C HIS A 12 10.61 -14.88 -9.61
N PHE A 13 10.32 -15.95 -8.87
CA PHE A 13 10.77 -16.10 -7.48
C PHE A 13 12.29 -16.11 -7.38
N LEU A 14 12.98 -16.83 -8.28
CA LEU A 14 14.43 -16.92 -8.29
C LEU A 14 15.09 -15.58 -8.61
N PHE A 15 14.55 -14.84 -9.59
CA PHE A 15 15.05 -13.51 -9.95
C PHE A 15 14.83 -12.51 -8.81
N CYS A 16 13.64 -12.50 -8.19
CA CYS A 16 13.36 -11.64 -7.03
C CYS A 16 14.27 -11.97 -5.85
N ALA A 17 14.48 -13.24 -5.51
CA ALA A 17 15.37 -13.63 -4.42
C ALA A 17 16.80 -13.13 -4.64
N LYS A 18 17.33 -13.28 -5.87
CA LYS A 18 18.66 -12.74 -6.22
C LYS A 18 18.72 -11.22 -6.10
N ALA A 19 17.69 -10.52 -6.57
CA ALA A 19 17.62 -9.06 -6.48
C ALA A 19 17.56 -8.56 -5.03
N ILE A 20 16.80 -9.24 -4.17
CA ILE A 20 16.71 -8.92 -2.73
C ILE A 20 18.06 -9.10 -2.06
N CYS A 21 18.72 -10.25 -2.27
CA CYS A 21 20.04 -10.50 -1.68
C CYS A 21 21.08 -9.48 -2.15
N LYS A 22 21.07 -9.12 -3.44
CA LYS A 22 21.94 -8.09 -3.99
C LYS A 22 21.70 -6.73 -3.34
N ALA A 23 20.45 -6.28 -3.26
CA ALA A 23 20.11 -4.99 -2.65
C ALA A 23 20.41 -4.95 -1.14
N HIS A 24 20.23 -6.07 -0.44
CA HIS A 24 20.65 -6.21 0.96
C HIS A 24 22.16 -6.08 1.11
N ALA A 25 22.94 -6.74 0.26
CA ALA A 25 24.40 -6.67 0.29
C ALA A 25 24.95 -5.27 -0.03
N GLU A 26 24.27 -4.51 -0.91
CA GLU A 26 24.69 -3.16 -1.30
C GLU A 26 24.37 -2.10 -0.23
N ILE A 27 23.25 -2.23 0.48
CA ILE A 27 22.70 -1.17 1.35
C ILE A 27 22.80 -1.51 2.84
N GLY A 28 22.91 -2.80 3.20
CA GLY A 28 22.96 -3.27 4.59
C GLY A 28 21.60 -3.27 5.32
N GLU A 29 20.51 -2.88 4.64
CA GLU A 29 19.15 -2.91 5.19
C GLU A 29 18.39 -4.19 4.81
N ILE A 30 17.49 -4.67 5.66
CA ILE A 30 16.60 -5.79 5.34
C ILE A 30 15.70 -5.40 4.16
N LYS A 31 15.73 -6.19 3.08
CA LYS A 31 14.90 -6.00 1.88
C LYS A 31 13.93 -7.16 1.73
N GLY A 32 12.80 -6.92 1.06
CA GLY A 32 11.79 -7.94 0.80
C GLY A 32 10.97 -7.65 -0.45
N HIS A 33 10.29 -8.68 -0.95
CA HIS A 33 9.33 -8.59 -2.06
C HIS A 33 8.13 -9.48 -1.77
N TYR A 34 6.91 -8.96 -1.96
CA TYR A 34 5.70 -9.75 -1.77
C TYR A 34 5.49 -10.73 -2.92
N LEU A 35 5.94 -11.97 -2.71
CA LEU A 35 5.75 -13.05 -3.66
C LEU A 35 4.30 -13.57 -3.61
N ASN A 36 3.62 -13.56 -4.76
CA ASN A 36 2.19 -13.83 -4.81
C ASN A 36 1.86 -15.33 -4.66
N ALA A 37 1.24 -15.67 -3.52
CA ALA A 37 0.59 -16.95 -3.30
C ALA A 37 -0.93 -16.75 -3.16
N THR A 38 -1.66 -16.90 -4.26
CA THR A 38 -3.13 -16.79 -4.23
C THR A 38 -3.75 -18.06 -3.65
N ALA A 39 -4.46 -17.92 -2.53
CA ALA A 39 -5.25 -18.98 -1.90
C ALA A 39 -6.72 -18.92 -2.35
N GLY A 40 -7.37 -20.08 -2.50
CA GLY A 40 -8.79 -20.19 -2.85
C GLY A 40 -9.67 -20.27 -1.61
N GLY A 41 -10.22 -19.14 -1.16
CA GLY A 41 -11.16 -19.08 -0.04
C GLY A 41 -10.52 -18.99 1.36
N LEU A 42 -11.37 -18.86 2.37
CA LEU A 42 -10.98 -18.54 3.75
C LEU A 42 -10.16 -19.68 4.39
N THR A 43 -10.57 -20.94 4.22
CA THR A 43 -9.87 -22.10 4.77
C THR A 43 -8.45 -22.22 4.23
N ALA A 44 -8.27 -22.04 2.91
CA ALA A 44 -6.96 -22.06 2.29
C ALA A 44 -6.09 -20.89 2.77
N ASN A 45 -6.69 -19.72 3.01
CA ASN A 45 -5.99 -18.58 3.59
C ASN A 45 -5.52 -18.86 5.02
N THR A 46 -6.37 -19.44 5.87
CA THR A 46 -5.98 -19.79 7.25
C THR A 46 -4.86 -20.82 7.28
N ILE A 47 -4.90 -21.83 6.40
CA ILE A 47 -3.79 -22.80 6.24
C ILE A 47 -2.50 -22.08 5.81
N LEU A 48 -2.59 -21.17 4.84
CA LEU A 48 -1.43 -20.38 4.41
C LEU A 48 -0.90 -19.49 5.54
N ALA A 49 -1.77 -18.88 6.33
CA ALA A 49 -1.39 -18.07 7.48
C ALA A 49 -0.68 -18.90 8.56
N HIS A 50 -1.17 -20.11 8.85
CA HIS A 50 -0.47 -21.03 9.76
C HIS A 50 0.90 -21.41 9.22
N TYR A 51 0.99 -21.80 7.94
CA TYR A 51 2.27 -22.09 7.29
C TYR A 51 3.24 -20.91 7.37
N CYS A 52 2.78 -19.69 7.08
CA CYS A 52 3.59 -18.48 7.17
C CYS A 52 4.11 -18.25 8.58
N ARG A 53 3.24 -18.39 9.60
CA ARG A 53 3.62 -18.25 11.02
C ARG A 53 4.67 -19.28 11.43
N ASP A 54 4.49 -20.53 11.05
CA ASP A 54 5.40 -21.63 11.41
C ASP A 54 6.77 -21.50 10.72
N ASN A 55 6.85 -20.75 9.61
CA ASN A 55 8.07 -20.54 8.83
C ASN A 55 8.65 -19.12 8.96
N GLY A 56 8.12 -18.28 9.85
CA GLY A 56 8.59 -16.90 10.06
C GLY A 56 8.40 -15.99 8.83
N LEU A 57 7.39 -16.27 8.00
CA LEU A 57 7.06 -15.48 6.81
C LEU A 57 5.94 -14.48 7.12
N LEU A 58 6.05 -13.27 6.56
CA LEU A 58 4.97 -12.28 6.58
C LEU A 58 3.95 -12.55 5.47
N LEU A 59 2.67 -12.46 5.80
CA LEU A 59 1.55 -12.66 4.88
C LEU A 59 0.86 -11.34 4.54
N HIS A 60 1.08 -10.86 3.32
CA HIS A 60 0.37 -9.72 2.75
C HIS A 60 -0.86 -10.15 1.96
N ILE A 61 -2.03 -9.62 2.30
CA ILE A 61 -3.30 -9.94 1.64
C ILE A 61 -3.74 -8.79 0.72
N HIS A 62 -3.78 -9.10 -0.57
CA HIS A 62 -4.36 -8.22 -1.58
C HIS A 62 -5.87 -8.45 -1.70
N CYS A 63 -6.68 -7.42 -1.46
CA CYS A 63 -8.15 -7.48 -1.46
C CYS A 63 -8.76 -7.48 -2.87
N ALA A 64 -8.30 -8.34 -3.78
CA ALA A 64 -8.84 -8.38 -5.14
C ALA A 64 -10.37 -8.62 -5.13
N MET A 65 -11.10 -7.91 -5.99
CA MET A 65 -12.57 -7.99 -6.15
C MET A 65 -13.42 -7.46 -4.98
N HIS A 66 -12.83 -6.89 -3.91
CA HIS A 66 -13.62 -6.36 -2.78
C HIS A 66 -14.66 -5.31 -3.21
N ALA A 67 -14.31 -4.43 -4.16
CA ALA A 67 -15.19 -3.40 -4.72
C ALA A 67 -16.47 -3.93 -5.39
N VAL A 68 -16.58 -5.23 -5.67
CA VAL A 68 -17.82 -5.84 -6.16
C VAL A 68 -18.88 -5.91 -5.06
N ILE A 69 -18.45 -6.04 -3.80
CA ILE A 69 -19.34 -6.29 -2.66
C ILE A 69 -19.40 -5.14 -1.66
N ASP A 70 -18.45 -4.21 -1.64
CA ASP A 70 -18.38 -3.17 -0.60
C ASP A 70 -18.49 -1.72 -1.13
N ARG A 71 -18.72 -1.55 -2.44
CA ARG A 71 -18.71 -0.21 -3.06
C ARG A 71 -20.01 0.56 -2.93
N LEU A 72 -21.15 -0.15 -2.89
CA LEU A 72 -22.47 0.47 -2.89
C LEU A 72 -23.02 0.56 -1.47
N LYS A 73 -23.54 1.73 -1.11
CA LYS A 73 -24.14 1.97 0.22
C LYS A 73 -25.43 1.18 0.44
N ASN A 74 -26.21 0.96 -0.61
CA ASN A 74 -27.55 0.36 -0.53
C ASN A 74 -27.56 -1.18 -0.69
N HIS A 75 -26.44 -1.80 -1.07
CA HIS A 75 -26.37 -3.24 -1.27
C HIS A 75 -24.94 -3.76 -1.14
N GLY A 76 -24.76 -4.86 -0.41
CA GLY A 76 -23.47 -5.52 -0.23
C GLY A 76 -23.05 -5.62 1.24
N MET A 77 -21.74 -5.65 1.48
CA MET A 77 -21.11 -5.71 2.79
C MET A 77 -20.04 -4.64 2.91
N HIS A 78 -20.18 -3.73 3.88
CA HIS A 78 -19.19 -2.69 4.12
C HIS A 78 -17.80 -3.28 4.42
N PHE A 79 -16.73 -2.65 3.89
CA PHE A 79 -15.34 -3.16 3.97
C PHE A 79 -14.86 -3.47 5.39
N ARG A 80 -15.37 -2.77 6.41
CA ARG A 80 -15.12 -3.10 7.83
C ARG A 80 -15.41 -4.56 8.19
N VAL A 81 -16.44 -5.16 7.59
CA VAL A 81 -16.77 -6.58 7.81
C VAL A 81 -15.68 -7.46 7.22
N LEU A 82 -15.23 -7.16 5.99
CA LEU A 82 -14.10 -7.86 5.36
C LEU A 82 -12.82 -7.71 6.19
N GLY A 83 -12.51 -6.50 6.67
CA GLY A 83 -11.36 -6.28 7.55
C GLY A 83 -11.36 -7.17 8.80
N LYS A 84 -12.53 -7.37 9.42
CA LYS A 84 -12.67 -8.31 10.55
C LYS A 84 -12.45 -9.76 10.14
N VAL A 85 -13.05 -10.20 9.02
CA VAL A 85 -12.88 -11.56 8.51
C VAL A 85 -11.40 -11.84 8.17
N LEU A 86 -10.72 -10.88 7.55
CA LEU A 86 -9.30 -11.02 7.23
C LEU A 86 -8.41 -11.05 8.47
N CYS A 87 -8.73 -10.24 9.49
CA CYS A 87 -8.04 -10.29 10.78
C CYS A 87 -8.18 -11.68 11.42
N LEU A 88 -9.39 -12.25 11.43
CA LEU A 88 -9.62 -13.61 11.94
C LEU A 88 -8.90 -14.69 11.10
N SER A 89 -8.73 -14.45 9.81
CA SER A 89 -8.07 -15.39 8.89
C SER A 89 -6.55 -15.47 9.02
N GLY A 90 -5.93 -14.49 9.70
CA GLY A 90 -4.50 -14.50 10.05
C GLY A 90 -3.54 -13.79 9.08
N GLY A 91 -3.98 -12.75 8.37
CA GLY A 91 -3.06 -11.91 7.57
C GLY A 91 -2.34 -10.83 8.38
N ASP A 92 -1.08 -10.54 8.03
CA ASP A 92 -0.29 -9.49 8.69
C ASP A 92 -0.58 -8.11 8.10
N HIS A 93 -0.66 -8.02 6.77
CA HIS A 93 -0.97 -6.79 6.04
C HIS A 93 -2.22 -6.96 5.17
N ILE A 94 -3.05 -5.91 5.11
CA ILE A 94 -4.21 -5.84 4.21
C ILE A 94 -4.19 -4.51 3.47
N HIS A 95 -4.53 -4.54 2.18
CA HIS A 95 -4.83 -3.30 1.46
C HIS A 95 -6.07 -2.64 2.07
N VAL A 96 -5.88 -1.51 2.73
CA VAL A 96 -6.96 -0.57 3.07
C VAL A 96 -7.02 0.51 1.99
N VAL A 97 -8.23 0.93 1.61
CA VAL A 97 -8.42 1.95 0.57
C VAL A 97 -7.62 3.20 0.92
N VAL A 98 -6.82 3.66 -0.03
CA VAL A 98 -6.20 4.99 0.07
C VAL A 98 -7.30 6.01 -0.15
N VAL A 99 -7.66 6.66 0.93
CA VAL A 99 -8.59 7.78 0.98
C VAL A 99 -7.86 9.00 0.42
N PHE A 100 -7.96 9.24 -0.89
CA PHE A 100 -7.77 10.58 -1.46
C PHE A 100 -9.02 11.42 -1.25
N ILE A 101 -9.64 11.35 -0.06
CA ILE A 101 -10.74 12.27 0.17
C ILE A 101 -10.08 13.64 0.34
N SER A 102 -10.37 14.52 -0.60
CA SER A 102 -10.58 15.94 -0.31
C SER A 102 -11.72 16.02 0.70
N LEU A 103 -11.49 15.52 1.92
CA LEU A 103 -12.42 15.67 3.02
C LEU A 103 -12.35 17.16 3.25
N LYS A 104 -13.50 17.81 3.20
CA LYS A 104 -13.68 19.21 3.52
C LYS A 104 -13.46 19.42 5.03
N ILE A 105 -12.33 18.93 5.54
CA ILE A 105 -11.79 19.04 6.88
C ILE A 105 -10.28 18.84 6.69
N GLY A 106 -9.55 19.93 6.39
CA GLY A 106 -8.09 19.99 6.45
C GLY A 106 -7.29 19.06 5.52
N SER A 107 -6.68 19.65 4.50
CA SER A 107 -5.45 19.22 3.80
C SER A 107 -4.94 17.77 3.98
N ILE A 108 -4.92 16.95 2.91
CA ILE A 108 -3.99 15.79 2.69
C ILE A 108 -4.05 15.47 1.17
N TYR A 109 -3.01 15.40 0.33
CA TYR A 109 -1.56 15.09 0.42
C TYR A 109 -1.21 13.63 0.72
N GLN A 110 -1.77 12.67 -0.02
CA GLN A 110 -1.26 11.29 0.00
C GLN A 110 -0.98 10.65 -1.36
N VAL A 111 -1.47 11.21 -2.49
CA VAL A 111 -1.15 10.64 -3.83
C VAL A 111 0.36 10.77 -4.11
N PHE A 112 0.94 11.88 -3.64
CA PHE A 112 2.31 12.24 -3.92
C PHE A 112 3.35 11.44 -3.12
N CYS A 113 2.95 10.89 -1.97
CA CYS A 113 3.87 10.19 -1.07
C CYS A 113 4.33 8.84 -1.63
N LEU A 114 3.52 8.16 -2.45
CA LEU A 114 3.89 6.85 -3.00
C LEU A 114 4.72 6.92 -4.29
N ALA A 115 4.62 8.02 -5.05
CA ALA A 115 5.23 8.11 -6.38
C ALA A 115 6.58 8.86 -6.42
N SER A 116 6.87 9.75 -5.45
CA SER A 116 7.97 10.72 -5.62
C SER A 116 8.90 10.88 -4.43
N GLY A 117 8.47 10.62 -3.18
CA GLY A 117 9.33 10.87 -2.00
C GLY A 117 8.65 10.85 -0.63
N GLY A 118 7.49 10.21 -0.48
CA GLY A 118 6.73 10.24 0.78
C GLY A 118 7.43 9.61 1.98
N ALA A 119 8.39 8.70 1.75
CA ALA A 119 9.22 8.16 2.82
C ALA A 119 10.11 9.25 3.46
N ILE A 120 10.62 10.19 2.65
CA ILE A 120 11.44 11.32 3.13
C ILE A 120 10.56 12.26 3.94
N VAL A 121 9.40 12.64 3.39
CA VAL A 121 8.46 13.56 4.04
C VAL A 121 7.98 13.03 5.39
N ASN A 122 7.60 11.74 5.42
CA ASN A 122 7.13 11.10 6.65
C ASN A 122 8.25 11.00 7.69
N ARG A 123 9.47 10.65 7.27
CA ARG A 123 10.64 10.60 8.15
C ARG A 123 10.98 11.96 8.74
N VAL A 124 11.05 13.01 7.90
CA VAL A 124 11.35 14.38 8.33
C VAL A 124 10.28 14.87 9.31
N ALA A 125 9.01 14.75 8.95
CA ALA A 125 7.95 15.25 9.83
C ALA A 125 7.85 14.48 11.15
N HIS A 126 8.10 13.18 11.15
CA HIS A 126 8.14 12.39 12.38
C HIS A 126 9.31 12.81 13.28
N ASN A 127 10.50 12.93 12.72
CA ASN A 127 11.71 13.25 13.49
C ASN A 127 11.74 14.70 14.00
N GLU A 128 11.16 15.63 13.24
CA GLU A 128 11.14 17.06 13.56
C GLU A 128 9.82 17.52 14.22
N GLY A 129 8.87 16.59 14.44
CA GLY A 129 7.58 16.89 15.06
C GLY A 129 6.68 17.82 14.22
N ARG A 130 6.83 17.82 12.89
CA ARG A 130 6.12 18.73 11.99
C ARG A 130 4.73 18.21 11.60
N TYR A 131 3.82 19.14 11.33
CA TYR A 131 2.44 18.81 11.02
C TYR A 131 2.25 18.52 9.53
N LEU A 132 2.36 17.24 9.16
CA LEU A 132 2.30 16.75 7.76
C LEU A 132 1.14 17.29 6.94
N ALA A 133 -0.05 17.39 7.52
CA ALA A 133 -1.25 17.82 6.81
C ALA A 133 -1.12 19.27 6.32
N ALA A 134 -0.49 20.17 7.08
CA ALA A 134 -0.28 21.56 6.64
C ALA A 134 1.06 21.77 5.92
N GLU A 135 2.10 21.06 6.36
CA GLU A 135 3.49 21.37 6.01
C GLU A 135 4.10 20.44 4.95
N GLY A 136 3.38 19.38 4.54
CA GLY A 136 3.90 18.34 3.66
C GLY A 136 4.44 18.85 2.32
N ASN A 137 3.77 19.83 1.69
CA ASN A 137 4.26 20.42 0.44
C ASN A 137 5.58 21.15 0.59
N GLU A 138 5.76 21.85 1.70
CA GLU A 138 6.97 22.61 1.94
C GLU A 138 8.14 21.67 2.18
N ILE A 139 7.93 20.60 2.96
CA ILE A 139 8.93 19.54 3.18
C ILE A 139 9.37 18.94 1.83
N ILE A 140 8.41 18.63 0.95
CA ILE A 140 8.70 18.11 -0.40
C ILE A 140 9.51 19.10 -1.21
N ARG A 141 9.10 20.38 -1.24
CA ARG A 141 9.77 21.42 -2.02
C ARG A 141 11.21 21.63 -1.57
N GLU A 142 11.46 21.63 -0.26
CA GLU A 142 12.80 21.73 0.30
C GLU A 142 13.64 20.48 -0.01
N ALA A 143 13.05 19.29 0.09
CA ALA A 143 13.71 18.04 -0.29
C ALA A 143 14.09 18.00 -1.79
N SER A 144 13.25 18.53 -2.66
CA SER A 144 13.48 18.60 -4.11
C SER A 144 14.69 19.47 -4.49
N LYS A 145 15.12 20.40 -3.63
CA LYS A 145 16.30 21.24 -3.92
C LYS A 145 17.60 20.45 -4.00
N TRP A 146 17.68 19.34 -3.27
CA TRP A 146 18.88 18.50 -3.18
C TRP A 146 18.70 17.08 -3.72
N SER A 147 17.49 16.69 -4.15
CA SER A 147 17.25 15.44 -4.89
C SER A 147 16.66 15.73 -6.28
N PRO A 148 17.46 15.61 -7.35
CA PRO A 148 16.98 15.83 -8.72
C PRO A 148 15.93 14.81 -9.15
N GLU A 149 15.97 13.58 -8.63
CA GLU A 149 14.97 12.53 -8.90
C GLU A 149 13.61 12.92 -8.32
N LEU A 150 13.61 13.40 -7.06
CA LEU A 150 12.41 13.91 -6.42
C LEU A 150 11.88 15.13 -7.18
N ALA A 151 12.73 16.07 -7.58
CA ALA A 151 12.32 17.24 -8.36
C ALA A 151 11.63 16.85 -9.68
N ALA A 152 12.22 15.91 -10.43
CA ALA A 152 11.64 15.40 -11.68
C ALA A 152 10.27 14.74 -11.44
N ALA A 153 10.16 13.91 -10.41
CA ALA A 153 8.90 13.27 -10.05
C ALA A 153 7.85 14.30 -9.60
N CYS A 154 8.26 15.36 -8.90
CA CYS A 154 7.37 16.45 -8.54
C CYS A 154 6.79 17.17 -9.76
N GLU A 155 7.64 17.49 -10.73
CA GLU A 155 7.24 18.21 -11.93
C GLU A 155 6.24 17.42 -12.78
N VAL A 156 6.44 16.11 -12.91
CA VAL A 156 5.58 15.24 -13.71
C VAL A 156 4.19 15.06 -13.07
N TRP A 157 4.10 14.97 -11.73
CA TRP A 157 2.87 14.56 -11.05
C TRP A 157 2.09 15.71 -10.39
N LYS A 158 2.61 16.94 -10.37
CA LYS A 158 2.02 18.10 -9.66
C LYS A 158 0.55 18.41 -9.98
N ALA A 159 0.11 18.10 -11.20
CA ALA A 159 -1.24 18.39 -11.67
C ALA A 159 -2.24 17.23 -11.47
N ILE A 160 -1.77 16.03 -11.11
CA ILE A 160 -2.62 14.84 -11.02
C ILE A 160 -3.43 14.88 -9.71
N ARG A 161 -4.75 15.01 -9.84
CA ARG A 161 -5.69 14.98 -8.70
C ARG A 161 -6.94 14.17 -9.03
N PHE A 162 -7.45 13.46 -8.03
CA PHE A 162 -8.67 12.65 -8.14
C PHE A 162 -9.74 13.20 -7.21
N ASN A 163 -10.55 14.15 -7.70
CA ASN A 163 -11.61 14.78 -6.92
C ASN A 163 -12.98 14.27 -7.37
N PHE A 164 -13.48 13.22 -6.72
CA PHE A 164 -14.77 12.61 -7.02
C PHE A 164 -15.62 12.48 -5.75
N LYS A 165 -16.94 12.52 -5.91
CA LYS A 165 -17.86 12.26 -4.80
C LYS A 165 -17.73 10.79 -4.37
N ALA A 166 -17.53 10.57 -3.06
CA ALA A 166 -17.52 9.23 -2.49
C ALA A 166 -18.92 8.58 -2.64
N VAL A 167 -18.93 7.28 -2.98
CA VAL A 167 -20.16 6.49 -3.14
C VAL A 167 -20.61 5.91 -1.81
N ASP A 168 -19.67 5.36 -1.03
CA ASP A 168 -19.90 4.90 0.33
C ASP A 168 -19.61 6.05 1.31
N THR A 169 -20.65 6.52 2.00
CA THR A 169 -20.55 7.60 2.99
C THR A 169 -21.31 7.23 4.24
N LEU A 170 -20.83 7.70 5.39
CA LEU A 170 -21.55 7.57 6.66
C LEU A 170 -22.97 8.13 6.55
N ASP A 171 -23.88 7.59 7.36
CA ASP A 171 -25.20 8.17 7.52
C ASP A 171 -25.10 9.52 8.24
N PRO A 172 -25.96 10.50 7.90
CA PRO A 172 -26.05 11.74 8.66
C PRO A 172 -26.35 11.42 10.14
N SER A 173 -25.60 12.04 11.05
CA SER A 173 -25.84 11.99 12.50
C SER A 173 -27.09 12.73 12.92
#